data_AF-A0A538M767-F1
#
_entry.id   AF-A0A538M767-F1
#
_cell.length_a   1.000
_cell.length_b   1.000
_cell.length_c   1.000
_cell.angle_alpha   90.00
_cell.angle_beta   90.00
_cell.angle_gamma   90.00
#
_symmetry.space_group_name_H-M   'P 1'
#
loop_
_entity.id
_entity.type
_entity.pdbx_description
1 polymer ?
#
loop_
_entity_poly.entity_id
_entity_poly.type
_entity_poly.pdbx_seq_one_letter_code
_entity_poly.pdbx_strand_id
1 'polypeptide(L)'
;MEGFDVVTSDDCKIGHVVAVQDRHLIIEHGMLKKTRHAVPETFAYADDGEQTVRLSVSKEIVESSPKLENGSIDTQAVAEHFGLAEGSAAPETAGYGELLPDDPARSADQDALRAGREPADQERAEIREGGLEADRNGTTTGYLSDRMPGRD
;
A
#
# COMPACT_ATOMS: atom_id res chain seq x y z
N MET A 1 -28.02 -2.37 13.64
CA MET A 1 -26.78 -1.98 14.35
C MET A 1 -27.05 -1.18 15.62
N GLU A 2 -28.03 -0.28 15.68
CA GLU A 2 -28.37 0.38 16.95
C GLU A 2 -28.82 -0.66 17.99
N GLY A 3 -28.30 -0.52 19.22
CA GLY A 3 -28.52 -1.47 20.31
C GLY A 3 -27.61 -2.72 20.28
N PHE A 4 -26.73 -2.86 19.30
CA PHE A 4 -25.85 -4.03 19.20
C PHE A 4 -24.73 -3.92 20.22
N ASP A 5 -24.32 -5.07 20.75
CA ASP A 5 -23.19 -5.15 21.68
C ASP A 5 -21.88 -4.94 20.92
N VAL A 6 -20.97 -4.14 21.47
CA VAL A 6 -19.71 -3.82 20.81
C VAL A 6 -18.56 -4.57 21.47
N VAL A 7 -17.85 -5.35 20.66
CA VAL A 7 -16.67 -6.15 21.05
C VAL A 7 -15.45 -5.64 20.29
N THR A 8 -14.36 -5.39 20.99
CA THR A 8 -13.10 -4.90 20.40
C THR A 8 -12.24 -6.03 19.86
N SER A 9 -11.12 -5.72 19.19
CA SER A 9 -10.19 -6.74 18.68
C SER A 9 -9.63 -7.66 19.78
N ASP A 10 -9.60 -7.16 21.03
CA ASP A 10 -9.11 -7.88 22.20
C ASP A 10 -10.19 -8.76 22.86
N ASP A 11 -11.27 -9.04 22.12
CA ASP A 11 -12.48 -9.74 22.59
C ASP A 11 -13.08 -9.11 23.87
N CYS A 12 -12.86 -7.82 24.08
CA CYS A 12 -13.39 -7.08 25.21
C CYS A 12 -14.70 -6.38 24.84
N LYS A 13 -15.75 -6.62 25.64
CA LYS A 13 -17.01 -5.90 25.51
C LYS A 13 -16.87 -4.48 26.07
N ILE A 14 -17.06 -3.47 25.21
CA ILE A 14 -16.96 -2.06 25.61
C ILE A 14 -18.31 -1.50 26.06
N GLY A 15 -19.39 -1.91 25.40
CA GLY A 15 -20.69 -1.25 25.53
C GLY A 15 -21.63 -1.62 24.39
N HIS A 16 -22.48 -0.68 24.00
CA HIS A 16 -23.46 -0.85 22.92
C HIS A 16 -23.53 0.37 22.01
N VAL A 17 -23.97 0.17 20.78
CA VAL A 17 -24.19 1.26 19.81
C VAL A 17 -25.48 2.01 20.18
N VAL A 18 -25.38 3.32 20.40
CA VAL A 18 -26.54 4.17 20.70
C VAL A 18 -27.10 4.83 19.45
N ALA A 19 -26.25 5.15 18.48
CA ALA A 19 -26.65 5.77 17.23
C ALA A 19 -25.57 5.57 16.16
N VAL A 20 -25.97 5.73 14.90
CA VAL A 20 -25.05 5.79 13.75
C VAL A 20 -25.26 7.12 13.05
N GLN A 21 -24.18 7.90 12.91
CA GLN A 21 -24.25 9.23 12.32
C GLN A 21 -22.98 9.52 11.51
N ASP A 22 -23.11 10.11 10.32
CA ASP A 22 -22.00 10.56 9.48
C ASP A 22 -20.91 9.49 9.24
N ARG A 23 -21.31 8.22 9.01
CA ARG A 23 -20.42 7.04 8.89
C ARG A 23 -19.59 6.72 10.14
N HIS A 24 -20.05 7.18 11.31
CA HIS A 24 -19.49 6.88 12.61
C HIS A 24 -20.52 6.19 13.50
N LEU A 25 -20.09 5.16 14.20
CA LEU A 25 -20.84 4.49 15.26
C LEU A 25 -20.61 5.23 16.57
N ILE A 26 -21.71 5.65 17.21
CA ILE A 26 -21.67 6.23 18.55
C ILE A 26 -21.85 5.11 19.56
N ILE A 27 -20.77 4.82 20.30
CA ILE A 27 -20.73 3.76 21.29
C ILE A 27 -20.83 4.40 22.67
N GLU A 28 -21.79 3.93 23.48
CA GLU A 28 -21.87 4.32 24.88
C GLU A 28 -21.08 3.34 25.75
N HIS A 29 -20.14 3.89 26.49
CA HIS A 29 -19.27 3.20 27.41
C HIS A 29 -19.43 3.75 28.85
N GLY A 30 -19.16 2.90 29.84
CA GLY A 30 -19.12 3.27 31.25
C GLY A 30 -20.36 2.89 32.06
N MET A 31 -20.14 2.58 33.35
CA MET A 31 -21.18 2.23 34.32
C MET A 31 -21.66 3.42 35.15
N LEU A 32 -20.74 4.27 35.63
CA LEU A 32 -21.04 5.41 36.51
C LEU A 32 -21.07 6.76 35.77
N LYS A 33 -20.17 6.94 34.80
CA LYS A 33 -20.17 8.09 33.88
C LYS A 33 -20.32 7.53 32.47
N LYS A 34 -21.47 7.78 31.86
CA LYS A 34 -21.73 7.43 30.47
C LYS A 34 -20.90 8.36 29.59
N THR A 35 -19.88 7.83 28.95
CA THR A 35 -19.14 8.53 27.90
C THR A 35 -19.55 7.97 26.56
N ARG A 36 -19.67 8.86 25.58
CA ARG A 36 -19.98 8.49 24.20
C ARG A 36 -18.73 8.69 23.38
N HIS A 37 -18.39 7.66 22.62
CA HIS A 37 -17.22 7.63 21.74
C HIS A 37 -17.69 7.41 20.32
N ALA A 38 -17.14 8.17 19.37
CA ALA A 38 -17.38 7.98 17.95
C ALA A 38 -16.30 7.07 17.38
N VAL A 39 -16.71 5.98 16.72
CA VAL A 39 -15.81 5.06 16.02
C VAL A 39 -16.21 5.00 14.55
N PRO A 40 -15.27 5.21 13.60
CA PRO A 40 -15.57 5.12 12.18
C PRO A 40 -16.11 3.73 11.80
N GLU A 41 -17.14 3.69 10.94
CA GLU A 41 -17.73 2.44 10.44
C GLU A 41 -16.72 1.58 9.68
N THR A 42 -15.66 2.18 9.13
CA THR A 42 -14.55 1.48 8.46
C THR A 42 -13.87 0.42 9.33
N PHE A 43 -13.88 0.60 10.66
CA PHE A 43 -13.29 -0.34 11.61
C PHE A 43 -14.32 -1.26 12.27
N ALA A 44 -15.59 -1.17 11.87
CA ALA A 44 -16.69 -1.89 12.47
C ALA A 44 -17.23 -2.95 11.51
N TYR A 45 -17.37 -4.17 12.02
CA TYR A 45 -18.02 -5.27 11.33
C TYR A 45 -19.26 -5.70 12.12
N ALA A 46 -20.43 -5.54 11.52
CA ALA A 46 -21.68 -5.99 12.13
C ALA A 46 -21.91 -7.47 11.83
N ASP A 47 -22.19 -8.24 12.88
CA ASP A 47 -22.74 -9.58 12.80
C ASP A 47 -24.23 -9.52 13.19
N ASP A 48 -25.10 -9.58 12.17
CA ASP A 48 -26.55 -9.56 12.38
C ASP A 48 -27.08 -10.86 13.02
N GLY A 49 -26.33 -11.96 12.94
CA GLY A 49 -26.72 -13.25 13.54
C GLY A 49 -26.59 -13.24 15.06
N GLU A 50 -25.50 -12.66 15.57
CA GLU A 50 -25.24 -12.55 17.01
C GLU A 50 -25.70 -11.21 17.61
N GLN A 51 -26.13 -10.25 16.78
CA GLN A 51 -26.44 -8.87 17.17
C GLN A 51 -25.23 -8.15 17.81
N THR A 52 -24.05 -8.43 17.28
CA THR A 52 -22.77 -7.95 17.82
C THR A 52 -22.03 -7.15 16.76
N VAL A 53 -21.37 -6.06 17.16
CA VAL A 53 -20.45 -5.32 16.30
C VAL A 53 -19.04 -5.59 16.78
N ARG A 54 -18.22 -6.20 15.92
CA ARG A 54 -16.80 -6.41 16.17
C ARG A 54 -16.00 -5.25 15.59
N LEU A 55 -15.19 -4.63 16.44
CA LEU A 55 -14.25 -3.60 16.03
C LEU A 55 -12.89 -4.22 15.77
N SER A 56 -12.19 -3.73 14.75
CA SER A 56 -10.79 -4.10 14.49
C SER A 56 -9.80 -3.33 15.37
N VAL A 57 -10.28 -2.44 16.23
CA VAL A 57 -9.48 -1.63 17.15
C VAL A 57 -9.59 -2.16 18.58
N SER A 58 -8.53 -1.92 19.36
CA SER A 58 -8.46 -2.32 20.76
C SER A 58 -9.34 -1.45 21.66
N LYS A 59 -9.61 -1.94 22.87
CA LYS A 59 -10.41 -1.20 23.85
C LYS A 59 -9.79 0.15 24.23
N GLU A 60 -8.48 0.19 24.41
CA GLU A 60 -7.74 1.39 24.81
C GLU A 60 -7.84 2.50 23.75
N ILE A 61 -7.80 2.14 22.47
CA ILE A 61 -7.94 3.10 21.36
C ILE A 61 -9.34 3.74 21.38
N VAL A 62 -10.37 2.95 21.65
CA VAL A 62 -11.75 3.47 21.74
C VAL A 62 -11.94 4.35 22.98
N GLU A 63 -11.40 3.97 24.14
CA GLU A 63 -11.52 4.78 25.37
C GLU A 63 -10.72 6.08 25.32
N SER A 64 -9.60 6.09 24.62
CA SER A 64 -8.77 7.28 24.37
C SER A 64 -9.32 8.19 23.27
N SER A 65 -10.34 7.74 22.53
CA SER A 65 -10.95 8.53 21.45
C SER A 65 -11.63 9.80 22.00
N PRO A 66 -11.72 10.86 21.17
CA PRO A 66 -12.40 12.10 21.54
C PRO A 66 -13.84 11.81 21.96
N LYS A 67 -14.21 12.34 23.13
CA LYS A 67 -15.56 12.22 23.69
C LYS A 67 -16.50 13.15 22.93
N LEU A 68 -17.73 12.71 22.70
CA LEU A 68 -18.76 13.59 22.17
C LEU A 68 -19.17 14.62 23.23
N GLU A 69 -18.89 15.89 22.98
CA GLU A 69 -19.45 16.99 23.76
C GLU A 69 -20.76 17.47 23.10
N ASN A 70 -21.85 17.49 23.87
CA ASN A 70 -23.16 18.00 23.44
C ASN A 70 -23.78 17.32 22.20
N GLY A 71 -23.38 16.07 21.91
CA GLY A 71 -23.94 15.30 20.80
C GLY A 71 -23.43 15.72 19.41
N SER A 72 -22.40 16.57 19.35
CA SER A 72 -21.69 16.90 18.10
C SER A 72 -20.47 16.01 17.98
N ILE A 73 -20.27 15.41 16.80
CA ILE A 73 -19.09 14.60 16.49
C ILE A 73 -18.05 15.52 15.84
N ASP A 74 -16.85 15.56 16.41
CA ASP A 74 -15.70 16.13 15.72
C ASP A 74 -15.09 15.06 14.82
N THR A 75 -15.55 15.01 13.58
CA THR A 75 -15.10 14.00 12.59
C THR A 75 -13.62 14.14 12.28
N GLN A 76 -13.05 15.36 12.39
CA GLN A 76 -11.64 15.59 12.14
C GLN A 76 -10.79 15.00 13.27
N ALA A 77 -11.13 15.30 14.53
CA ALA A 77 -10.41 14.75 15.68
C ALA A 77 -10.51 13.22 15.73
N VAL A 78 -11.67 12.66 15.36
CA VAL A 78 -11.84 11.20 15.24
C VAL A 78 -10.95 10.64 14.12
N ALA A 79 -10.97 11.24 12.94
CA ALA A 79 -10.14 10.78 11.82
C ALA A 79 -8.64 10.85 12.14
N GLU A 80 -8.18 11.92 12.79
CA GLU A 80 -6.80 12.06 13.27
C GLU A 80 -6.43 10.99 14.30
N HIS A 81 -7.30 10.75 15.30
CA HIS A 81 -7.07 9.74 16.35
C HIS A 81 -6.96 8.32 15.80
N PHE A 82 -7.80 7.98 14.82
CA PHE A 82 -7.82 6.66 14.20
C PHE A 82 -6.86 6.54 13.00
N GLY A 83 -6.09 7.58 12.68
CA GLY A 83 -5.13 7.58 11.57
C GLY A 83 -5.77 7.45 10.19
N LEU A 84 -7.00 7.94 10.02
CA LEU A 84 -7.70 7.92 8.73
C LEU A 84 -7.16 9.01 7.81
N ALA A 85 -7.10 8.70 6.51
CA ALA A 85 -6.67 9.65 5.47
C ALA A 85 -7.51 10.94 5.43
N GLU A 86 -8.76 10.90 5.90
CA GLU A 86 -9.63 12.08 6.04
C GLU A 86 -9.11 13.08 7.10
N GLY A 87 -8.26 12.66 8.04
CA GLY A 87 -7.67 13.49 9.10
C GLY A 87 -6.32 14.12 8.74
N SER A 88 -5.84 13.97 7.51
CA SER A 88 -4.56 14.56 7.08
C SER A 88 -4.66 15.06 5.64
N ALA A 89 -4.05 16.20 5.36
CA ALA A 89 -3.91 16.66 3.98
C ALA A 89 -3.12 15.62 3.18
N ALA A 90 -3.62 15.25 2.00
CA ALA A 90 -2.88 14.38 1.09
C ALA A 90 -1.48 14.98 0.85
N PRO A 91 -0.40 14.18 0.95
CA PRO A 91 0.93 14.70 0.68
C PRO A 91 0.98 15.27 -0.74
N GLU A 92 1.71 16.38 -0.91
CA GLU A 92 1.81 17.08 -2.20
C GLU A 92 2.34 16.18 -3.32
N THR A 93 3.08 15.12 -2.97
CA THR A 93 3.63 14.15 -3.91
C THR A 93 2.70 12.94 -4.04
N ALA A 94 1.91 12.92 -5.12
CA ALA A 94 1.03 11.80 -5.47
C ALA A 94 1.78 10.51 -5.91
N GLY A 95 3.08 10.39 -5.63
CA GLY A 95 3.86 9.18 -5.91
C GLY A 95 4.03 8.84 -7.40
N TYR A 96 3.78 9.77 -8.32
CA TYR A 96 4.14 9.61 -9.74
C TYR A 96 5.65 9.78 -9.86
N GLY A 97 6.41 8.73 -9.52
CA GLY A 97 7.86 8.72 -9.38
C GLY A 97 8.64 9.50 -10.44
N GLU A 98 8.84 10.79 -10.22
CA GLU A 98 9.80 11.59 -10.96
C GLU A 98 11.18 11.14 -10.49
N LEU A 99 11.81 10.27 -11.28
CA LEU A 99 13.15 9.75 -10.99
C LEU A 99 14.15 10.89 -11.07
N LEU A 100 14.71 11.25 -9.92
CA LEU A 100 15.82 12.18 -9.84
C LEU A 100 17.06 11.63 -10.57
N PRO A 101 18.04 12.48 -10.95
CA PRO A 101 19.27 12.03 -11.61
C PRO A 101 20.05 10.97 -10.83
N ASP A 102 19.98 11.00 -9.49
CA ASP A 102 20.69 10.07 -8.60
C ASP A 102 19.75 9.00 -7.99
N ASP A 103 18.54 8.83 -8.56
CA ASP A 103 17.56 7.87 -8.06
C ASP A 103 18.01 6.42 -8.38
N PRO A 104 18.13 5.53 -7.37
CA PRO A 104 18.49 4.13 -7.59
C PRO A 104 17.53 3.36 -8.51
N ALA A 105 16.30 3.85 -8.70
CA ALA A 105 15.33 3.25 -9.61
C ALA A 105 15.55 3.62 -11.08
N ARG A 106 16.54 4.46 -11.41
CA ARG A 106 16.99 4.68 -12.80
C ARG A 106 17.64 3.42 -13.37
N SER A 107 17.29 3.09 -14.62
CA SER A 107 17.94 1.98 -15.33
C SER A 107 19.17 2.43 -16.12
N ALA A 108 20.09 1.49 -16.37
CA ALA A 108 21.29 1.75 -17.16
C ALA A 108 20.98 2.22 -18.61
N ASP A 109 19.88 1.75 -19.20
CA ASP A 109 19.46 2.16 -20.55
C ASP A 109 18.98 3.63 -20.57
N GLN A 110 18.30 4.08 -19.51
CA GLN A 110 17.90 5.48 -19.37
C GLN A 110 19.11 6.41 -19.26
N ASP A 111 20.17 5.96 -18.59
CA ASP A 111 21.43 6.70 -18.49
C ASP A 111 22.22 6.69 -19.80
N ALA A 112 22.19 5.58 -20.55
CA ALA A 112 22.79 5.49 -21.87
C ALA A 112 22.17 6.50 -22.84
N LEU A 113 20.84 6.54 -22.94
CA LEU A 113 20.11 7.51 -23.78
C LEU A 113 20.45 8.96 -23.44
N ARG A 114 20.51 9.30 -22.14
CA ARG A 114 20.89 10.65 -21.68
C ARG A 114 22.32 11.03 -22.08
N ALA A 115 23.24 10.07 -22.00
CA ALA A 115 24.62 10.24 -22.41
C ALA A 115 24.81 10.27 -23.94
N GLY A 116 23.72 10.20 -24.72
CA GLY A 116 23.77 10.11 -26.18
C GLY A 116 24.35 8.79 -26.66
N ARG A 117 24.29 7.74 -25.84
CA ARG A 117 24.73 6.39 -26.16
C ARG A 117 23.52 5.52 -26.48
N GLU A 118 23.77 4.51 -27.29
CA GLU A 118 22.77 3.51 -27.62
C GLU A 118 22.52 2.57 -26.41
N PRO A 119 21.26 2.21 -26.11
CA PRO A 119 20.93 1.20 -25.10
C PRO A 119 21.47 -0.18 -25.49
N ALA A 120 21.91 -0.95 -24.50
CA ALA A 120 22.42 -2.29 -24.76
C ALA A 120 21.34 -3.22 -25.32
N ASP A 121 20.07 -2.98 -24.99
CA ASP A 121 18.93 -3.75 -25.50
C ASP A 121 18.72 -3.53 -27.00
N GLN A 122 18.98 -2.31 -27.47
CA GLN A 122 18.90 -1.96 -28.88
C GLN A 122 20.04 -2.60 -29.67
N GLU A 123 21.28 -2.48 -29.18
CA GLU A 123 22.45 -3.13 -29.77
C GLU A 123 22.25 -4.66 -29.89
N ARG A 124 21.69 -5.31 -28.85
CA ARG A 124 21.40 -6.75 -28.88
C ARG A 124 20.28 -7.12 -29.87
N ALA A 125 19.29 -6.24 -30.06
CA ALA A 125 18.24 -6.44 -31.05
C ALA A 125 18.79 -6.31 -32.47
N GLU A 126 19.63 -5.31 -32.72
CA GLU A 126 20.27 -5.10 -34.03
C GLU A 126 21.20 -6.25 -34.41
N ILE A 127 21.97 -6.80 -33.48
CA ILE A 127 22.80 -7.99 -33.73
C ILE A 127 21.94 -9.21 -34.09
N ARG A 128 20.78 -9.37 -33.43
CA ARG A 128 19.85 -10.47 -33.70
C ARG A 128 19.20 -10.34 -35.08
N GLU A 129 18.82 -9.13 -35.47
CA GLU A 129 18.12 -8.85 -36.73
C GLU A 129 19.09 -8.76 -37.93
N GLY A 130 20.26 -8.14 -37.75
CA GLY A 130 21.32 -8.03 -38.73
C GLY A 130 22.08 -9.35 -38.99
N GLY A 131 22.01 -10.32 -38.08
CA GLY A 131 22.55 -11.66 -38.26
C GLY A 131 21.85 -12.50 -39.36
N LEU A 132 20.75 -12.00 -39.94
CA LEU A 132 20.04 -12.66 -41.04
C LEU A 132 20.57 -12.28 -42.44
N GLU A 133 21.42 -11.24 -42.57
CA GLU A 133 21.99 -10.84 -43.88
C GLU A 133 23.44 -11.31 -44.11
N ALA A 134 24.08 -11.96 -43.13
CA ALA A 134 25.45 -12.45 -43.24
C ALA A 134 25.53 -13.90 -43.78
N ASP A 135 24.90 -14.19 -44.92
CA ASP A 135 25.33 -15.33 -45.75
C ASP A 135 25.18 -15.06 -47.26
N ARG A 136 26.01 -14.15 -47.78
CA ARG A 136 26.26 -14.06 -49.23
C ARG A 136 27.72 -14.05 -49.64
N ASN A 137 28.66 -14.23 -48.72
CA ASN A 137 30.04 -14.47 -49.09
C ASN A 137 30.71 -15.34 -48.03
N GLY A 138 30.81 -16.63 -48.35
CA GLY A 138 31.41 -17.64 -47.51
C GLY A 138 32.80 -17.24 -47.05
N THR A 139 32.98 -17.12 -45.74
CA THR A 139 34.24 -17.33 -45.07
C THR A 139 33.92 -17.99 -43.74
N THR A 140 33.85 -19.32 -43.79
CA THR A 140 33.92 -20.17 -42.60
C THR A 140 35.21 -19.83 -41.86
N THR A 141 35.10 -19.10 -40.75
CA THR A 141 36.11 -19.14 -39.69
C THR A 141 35.96 -20.46 -38.96
N GLY A 142 36.39 -21.53 -39.62
CA GLY A 142 36.58 -22.83 -39.02
C GLY A 142 37.78 -22.76 -38.09
N TYR A 143 37.56 -23.11 -36.83
CA TYR A 143 38.59 -23.30 -35.81
C TYR A 143 39.80 -24.04 -36.36
N LEU A 144 40.93 -23.34 -36.52
CA LEU A 144 42.25 -23.97 -36.68
C LEU A 144 42.66 -24.58 -35.33
N SER A 145 42.26 -25.83 -35.10
CA SER A 145 42.95 -26.69 -34.14
C SER A 145 44.13 -27.33 -34.86
N ASP A 146 45.30 -26.71 -34.74
CA ASP A 146 46.56 -27.31 -35.17
C ASP A 146 46.89 -28.46 -34.21
N ARG A 147 46.55 -29.68 -34.63
CA ARG A 147 46.91 -30.93 -33.94
C ARG A 147 48.31 -31.33 -34.41
N MET A 148 49.33 -30.94 -33.66
CA MET A 148 50.70 -31.43 -33.86
C MET A 148 50.75 -32.96 -33.69
N PRO A 149 51.23 -33.74 -34.68
CA PRO A 149 51.54 -35.14 -34.45
C PRO A 149 52.87 -35.26 -33.68
N GLY A 150 52.83 -35.97 -32.56
CA GLY A 150 54.02 -36.36 -31.83
C GLY A 150 54.98 -37.15 -32.71
N ARG A 151 56.28 -36.86 -32.56
CA ARG A 151 57.37 -37.55 -33.23
C ARG A 151 58.01 -38.49 -32.20
N ASP A 152 57.98 -39.78 -32.47
CA ASP A 152 58.77 -40.81 -31.76
C ASP A 152 60.27 -40.55 -31.90
#